data_AF-A0A7W0QF77-F1
#
_entry.id   AF-A0A7W0QF77-F1
#
_cell.length_a   1.000
_cell.length_b   1.000
_cell.length_c   1.000
_cell.angle_alpha   90.00
_cell.angle_beta   90.00
_cell.angle_gamma   90.00
#
_symmetry.space_group_name_H-M   'P 1'
#
loop_
_entity.id
_entity.type
_entity.pdbx_description
1 polymer ?
#
loop_
_entity_poly.entity_id
_entity_poly.type
_entity_poly.pdbx_seq_one_letter_code
_entity_poly.pdbx_strand_id
1 'polypeptide(L)'
;MIRRLVEDGAPFSEIIRVGAAANLHRWPDDAVYFATLALRSATYADEDLRDVSKERLVAGLDEYVDLYEAMLRLSDRRMRPPFTTRHLALLFGALGEGFTLQASLGLDHPCFPGGAVDGGSADAEAVERDWTLLAIAVRALVEELTEPLRAT
;
A
#
# COMPACT_ATOMS: atom_id res chain seq x y z
N MET A 1 -6.42 -7.47 -12.22
CA MET A 1 -6.81 -8.14 -10.96
C MET A 1 -7.56 -7.18 -10.03
N ILE A 2 -6.93 -6.13 -9.48
CA ILE A 2 -7.61 -5.16 -8.58
C ILE A 2 -8.86 -4.52 -9.21
N ARG A 3 -8.76 -4.06 -10.48
CA ARG A 3 -9.90 -3.50 -11.22
C ARG A 3 -11.12 -4.41 -11.22
N ARG A 4 -10.91 -5.72 -11.45
CA ARG A 4 -11.98 -6.72 -11.46
C ARG A 4 -12.62 -6.88 -10.06
N LEU A 5 -11.82 -6.87 -8.99
CA LEU A 5 -12.36 -6.93 -7.62
C LEU A 5 -13.24 -5.72 -7.30
N VAL A 6 -12.85 -4.53 -7.79
CA VAL A 6 -13.67 -3.31 -7.66
C VAL A 6 -14.96 -3.43 -8.46
N GLU A 7 -14.89 -3.88 -9.71
CA GLU A 7 -16.06 -4.09 -10.59
C GLU A 7 -17.04 -5.14 -10.04
N ASP A 8 -16.51 -6.20 -9.43
CA ASP A 8 -17.28 -7.30 -8.82
C ASP A 8 -17.84 -6.93 -7.42
N GLY A 9 -17.57 -5.72 -6.92
CA GLY A 9 -18.05 -5.27 -5.60
C GLY A 9 -17.43 -6.04 -4.43
N ALA A 10 -16.18 -6.51 -4.57
CA ALA A 10 -15.50 -7.25 -3.51
C ALA A 10 -15.33 -6.40 -2.24
N PRO A 11 -15.29 -7.03 -1.04
CA PRO A 11 -15.02 -6.31 0.19
C PRO A 11 -13.73 -5.51 0.11
N PHE A 12 -13.71 -4.31 0.70
CA PHE A 12 -12.53 -3.45 0.65
C PHE A 12 -11.28 -4.09 1.28
N SER A 13 -11.47 -4.91 2.31
CA SER A 13 -10.41 -5.75 2.90
C SER A 13 -9.77 -6.70 1.89
N GLU A 14 -10.56 -7.29 1.00
CA GLU A 14 -10.08 -8.18 -0.06
C GLU A 14 -9.30 -7.41 -1.13
N ILE A 15 -9.76 -6.21 -1.48
CA ILE A 15 -9.04 -5.31 -2.40
C ILE A 15 -7.67 -4.94 -1.82
N ILE A 16 -7.59 -4.61 -0.53
CA ILE A 16 -6.34 -4.33 0.18
C ILE A 16 -5.42 -5.56 0.17
N ARG A 17 -5.95 -6.73 0.56
CA ARG A 17 -5.19 -7.98 0.65
C ARG A 17 -4.53 -8.32 -0.68
N VAL A 18 -5.33 -8.34 -1.75
CA VAL A 18 -4.87 -8.68 -3.10
C VAL A 18 -3.97 -7.59 -3.68
N GLY A 19 -4.28 -6.32 -3.42
CA GLY A 19 -3.48 -5.19 -3.90
C GLY A 19 -2.08 -5.13 -3.27
N ALA A 20 -2.00 -5.29 -1.95
CA ALA A 20 -0.73 -5.33 -1.24
C ALA A 20 0.12 -6.55 -1.65
N ALA A 21 -0.48 -7.74 -1.76
CA ALA A 21 0.23 -8.91 -2.25
C ALA A 21 0.76 -8.72 -3.68
N ALA A 22 -0.05 -8.15 -4.59
CA ALA A 22 0.39 -7.83 -5.94
C ALA A 22 1.54 -6.82 -5.97
N ASN A 23 1.54 -5.85 -5.05
CA ASN A 23 2.62 -4.88 -4.94
C ASN A 23 3.96 -5.56 -4.60
N LEU A 24 4.00 -6.60 -3.77
CA LEU A 24 5.26 -7.27 -3.41
C LEU A 24 5.90 -8.03 -4.58
N HIS A 25 5.09 -8.51 -5.53
CA HIS A 25 5.55 -9.36 -6.64
C HIS A 25 5.87 -8.58 -7.92
N ARG A 26 5.69 -7.25 -7.91
CA ARG A 26 5.80 -6.42 -9.12
C ARG A 26 7.24 -6.03 -9.47
N TRP A 27 8.17 -6.15 -8.54
CA TRP A 27 9.43 -5.39 -8.58
C TRP A 27 10.75 -6.10 -8.88
N PRO A 28 10.88 -7.44 -9.08
CA PRO A 28 12.22 -8.00 -9.33
C PRO A 28 12.86 -7.53 -10.65
N ASP A 29 12.09 -6.97 -11.60
CA ASP A 29 12.57 -6.60 -12.94
C ASP A 29 12.71 -5.08 -13.21
N ASP A 30 12.40 -4.21 -12.24
CA ASP A 30 12.45 -2.75 -12.45
C ASP A 30 13.77 -2.13 -11.97
N ALA A 31 14.82 -2.30 -12.77
CA ALA A 31 16.14 -1.74 -12.49
C ALA A 31 16.14 -0.20 -12.34
N VAL A 32 15.23 0.50 -13.03
CA VAL A 32 15.08 1.96 -12.95
C VAL A 32 14.52 2.37 -11.59
N TYR A 33 13.57 1.61 -11.07
CA TYR A 33 13.03 1.84 -9.73
C TYR A 33 14.11 1.71 -8.63
N PHE A 34 14.89 0.63 -8.64
CA PHE A 34 15.98 0.46 -7.66
C PHE A 34 17.08 1.52 -7.79
N ALA A 35 17.46 1.89 -9.02
CA ALA A 35 18.40 2.98 -9.24
C ALA A 35 17.86 4.30 -8.67
N THR A 36 16.57 4.56 -8.83
CA THR A 36 15.91 5.74 -8.27
C THR A 36 15.91 5.72 -6.74
N LEU A 37 15.62 4.58 -6.11
CA LEU A 37 15.69 4.43 -4.65
C LEU A 37 17.11 4.64 -4.12
N ALA A 38 18.10 4.02 -4.75
CA ALA A 38 19.50 4.18 -4.36
C ALA A 38 19.93 5.65 -4.48
N LEU A 39 19.58 6.32 -5.59
CA LEU A 39 19.90 7.72 -5.80
C LEU A 39 19.27 8.62 -4.73
N ARG A 40 17.98 8.42 -4.43
CA ARG A 40 17.26 9.13 -3.36
C ARG A 40 17.90 8.93 -1.98
N SER A 41 18.40 7.74 -1.68
CA SER A 41 19.06 7.45 -0.40
C SER A 41 20.42 8.15 -0.25
N ALA A 42 21.07 8.50 -1.36
CA ALA A 42 22.41 9.06 -1.38
C ALA A 42 22.44 10.60 -1.51
N THR A 43 21.29 11.27 -1.63
CA THR A 43 21.23 12.73 -1.92
C THR A 43 21.64 13.62 -0.75
N TYR A 44 22.00 13.07 0.41
CA TYR A 44 22.33 13.90 1.57
C TYR A 44 23.55 14.80 1.32
N ALA A 45 24.47 14.39 0.45
CA ALA A 45 25.69 15.13 0.17
C ALA A 45 25.59 16.13 -1.01
N ASP A 46 24.50 16.13 -1.78
CA ASP A 46 24.36 16.90 -3.02
C ASP A 46 23.00 17.63 -3.05
N GLU A 47 23.03 18.96 -3.08
CA GLU A 47 21.84 19.80 -3.00
C GLU A 47 20.98 19.75 -4.27
N ASP A 48 21.60 19.84 -5.45
CA ASP A 48 20.91 19.78 -6.74
C ASP A 48 20.21 18.43 -6.90
N LEU A 49 20.91 17.34 -6.55
CA LEU A 49 20.34 16.00 -6.61
C LEU A 49 19.19 15.80 -5.61
N ARG A 50 19.30 16.43 -4.44
CA ARG A 50 18.23 16.41 -3.43
C ARG A 50 16.98 17.10 -3.94
N ASP A 51 17.11 18.24 -4.61
CA ASP A 51 15.96 18.99 -5.12
C ASP A 51 15.26 18.27 -6.27
N VAL A 52 16.03 17.73 -7.23
CA VAL A 52 15.46 16.87 -8.29
C VAL A 52 14.77 15.64 -7.71
N SER A 53 15.33 15.05 -6.65
CA SER A 53 14.74 13.89 -5.97
C SER A 53 13.45 14.23 -5.24
N LYS A 54 13.35 15.41 -4.61
CA LYS A 54 12.12 15.91 -3.99
C LYS A 54 11.03 16.09 -5.04
N GLU A 55 11.32 16.76 -6.15
CA GLU A 55 10.35 17.00 -7.23
C GLU A 55 9.78 15.68 -7.75
N ARG A 56 10.65 14.70 -7.98
CA ARG A 56 10.23 13.39 -8.48
C ARG A 56 9.43 12.58 -7.46
N LEU A 57 9.73 12.70 -6.17
CA LEU A 57 8.91 12.10 -5.12
C LEU A 57 7.52 12.76 -5.06
N VAL A 58 7.47 14.09 -5.10
CA VAL A 58 6.21 14.85 -5.06
C VAL A 58 5.32 14.52 -6.26
N ALA A 59 5.87 14.52 -7.48
CA ALA A 59 5.13 14.16 -8.68
C ALA A 59 4.56 12.73 -8.61
N GLY A 60 5.35 11.78 -8.12
CA GLY A 60 4.87 10.41 -7.91
C GLY A 60 3.76 10.31 -6.87
N LEU A 61 3.85 11.07 -5.78
CA LEU A 61 2.80 11.11 -4.76
C LEU A 61 1.48 11.64 -5.31
N ASP A 62 1.52 12.68 -6.14
CA ASP A 62 0.32 13.29 -6.71
C ASP A 62 -0.44 12.31 -7.63
N GLU A 63 0.28 11.49 -8.41
CA GLU A 63 -0.35 10.41 -9.21
C GLU A 63 -1.08 9.37 -8.33
N TYR A 64 -0.52 9.03 -7.16
CA TYR A 64 -1.16 8.10 -6.24
C TYR A 64 -2.32 8.71 -5.45
N VAL A 65 -2.29 10.03 -5.20
CA VAL A 65 -3.39 10.73 -4.51
C VAL A 65 -4.70 10.54 -5.29
N ASP A 66 -4.69 10.80 -6.61
CA ASP A 66 -5.89 10.67 -7.44
C ASP A 66 -6.48 9.25 -7.41
N LEU A 67 -5.61 8.24 -7.47
CA LEU A 67 -6.00 6.83 -7.35
C LEU A 67 -6.66 6.56 -6.00
N TYR A 68 -6.03 6.97 -4.90
CA TYR A 68 -6.52 6.68 -3.56
C TYR A 68 -7.81 7.43 -3.24
N GLU A 69 -7.99 8.66 -3.72
CA GLU A 69 -9.27 9.34 -3.60
C GLU A 69 -10.39 8.59 -4.32
N ALA A 70 -10.11 8.04 -5.51
CA ALA A 70 -11.08 7.22 -6.22
C ALA A 70 -11.42 5.95 -5.43
N MET A 71 -10.43 5.25 -4.87
CA MET A 71 -10.67 4.05 -4.05
C MET A 71 -11.46 4.35 -2.78
N LEU A 72 -11.18 5.46 -2.11
CA LEU A 72 -11.91 5.87 -0.90
C LEU A 72 -13.38 6.16 -1.20
N ARG A 73 -13.67 6.88 -2.31
CA ARG A 73 -15.04 7.11 -2.78
C ARG A 73 -15.78 5.82 -3.09
N LEU A 74 -15.12 4.88 -3.78
CA LEU A 74 -15.70 3.58 -4.12
C LEU A 74 -15.98 2.71 -2.88
N SER A 75 -15.24 2.95 -1.79
CA SER A 75 -15.36 2.21 -0.54
C SER A 75 -16.26 2.91 0.49
N ASP A 76 -16.96 3.98 0.10
CA ASP A 76 -17.78 4.84 0.97
C ASP A 76 -17.03 5.34 2.20
N ARG A 77 -15.75 5.71 2.03
CA ARG A 77 -14.90 6.26 3.10
C ARG A 77 -14.38 7.64 2.75
N ARG A 78 -14.01 8.39 3.79
CA ARG A 78 -13.28 9.66 3.69
C ARG A 78 -12.05 9.64 4.60
N MET A 79 -11.13 10.57 4.37
CA MET A 79 -10.02 10.83 5.29
C MET A 79 -10.55 11.38 6.62
N ARG A 80 -10.03 10.89 7.74
CA ARG A 80 -10.27 11.43 9.08
C ARG A 80 -9.40 12.68 9.27
N PRO A 81 -9.94 13.83 9.72
CA PRO A 81 -9.10 14.98 10.07
C PRO A 81 -8.13 14.66 11.22
N PRO A 82 -6.88 15.16 11.22
CA PRO A 82 -6.29 16.12 10.28
C PRO A 82 -5.59 15.47 9.07
N PHE A 83 -5.84 14.20 8.79
CA PHE A 83 -5.15 13.46 7.73
C PHE A 83 -5.67 13.81 6.34
N THR A 84 -4.81 13.62 5.34
CA THR A 84 -5.09 13.90 3.92
C THR A 84 -4.74 12.68 3.08
N THR A 85 -5.30 12.58 1.88
CA THR A 85 -4.95 11.50 0.95
C THR A 85 -3.45 11.48 0.63
N ARG A 86 -2.80 12.64 0.64
CA ARG A 86 -1.34 12.75 0.49
C ARG A 86 -0.59 12.09 1.65
N HIS A 87 -1.07 12.19 2.89
CA HIS A 87 -0.48 11.45 4.02
C HIS A 87 -0.62 9.94 3.85
N LEU A 88 -1.79 9.48 3.37
CA LEU A 88 -2.01 8.06 3.07
C LEU A 88 -1.04 7.58 1.97
N ALA A 89 -0.90 8.36 0.89
CA ALA A 89 0.01 8.04 -0.20
C ALA A 89 1.48 7.99 0.24
N LEU A 90 1.89 8.93 1.09
CA LEU A 90 3.24 8.95 1.66
C LEU A 90 3.52 7.69 2.49
N LEU A 91 2.58 7.27 3.33
CA LEU A 91 2.73 6.08 4.18
C LEU A 91 2.76 4.79 3.35
N PHE A 92 1.89 4.68 2.34
CA PHE A 92 1.88 3.51 1.45
C PHE A 92 3.16 3.43 0.61
N GLY A 93 3.65 4.57 0.11
CA GLY A 93 4.93 4.65 -0.59
C GLY A 93 6.07 4.18 0.31
N ALA A 94 6.19 4.73 1.52
CA ALA A 94 7.25 4.37 2.46
C ALA A 94 7.23 2.87 2.83
N LEU A 95 6.04 2.31 3.11
CA LEU A 95 5.91 0.87 3.36
C LEU A 95 6.27 0.06 2.12
N GLY A 96 5.73 0.41 0.96
CA GLY A 96 5.98 -0.29 -0.30
C GLY A 96 7.46 -0.30 -0.69
N GLU A 97 8.14 0.83 -0.57
CA GLU A 97 9.59 0.95 -0.81
C GLU A 97 10.39 0.06 0.15
N GLY A 98 10.08 0.10 1.46
CA GLY A 98 10.75 -0.72 2.47
C GLY A 98 10.60 -2.23 2.23
N PHE A 99 9.38 -2.69 1.94
CA PHE A 99 9.15 -4.09 1.59
C PHE A 99 9.82 -4.46 0.26
N THR A 100 9.85 -3.56 -0.72
CA THR A 100 10.55 -3.84 -1.99
C THR A 100 12.06 -4.00 -1.78
N LEU A 101 12.67 -3.17 -0.93
CA LEU A 101 14.07 -3.34 -0.56
C LEU A 101 14.32 -4.66 0.17
N GLN A 102 13.46 -5.05 1.11
CA GLN A 102 13.53 -6.37 1.76
C GLN A 102 13.50 -7.51 0.72
N ALA A 103 12.56 -7.48 -0.23
CA ALA A 103 12.44 -8.48 -1.28
C ALA A 103 13.71 -8.56 -2.14
N SER A 104 14.31 -7.41 -2.47
CA SER A 104 15.52 -7.33 -3.29
C SER A 104 16.74 -8.00 -2.66
N LEU A 105 16.74 -8.17 -1.34
CA LEU A 105 17.77 -8.90 -0.60
C LEU A 105 17.51 -10.41 -0.54
N GLY A 106 16.46 -10.89 -1.21
CA GLY A 106 16.04 -12.30 -1.17
C GLY A 106 15.38 -12.69 0.15
N LEU A 107 14.91 -11.72 0.94
CA LEU A 107 14.22 -11.99 2.21
C LEU A 107 12.72 -12.15 1.95
N ASP A 108 12.17 -13.28 2.40
CA ASP A 108 10.74 -13.56 2.29
C ASP A 108 9.90 -12.54 3.06
N HIS A 109 8.69 -12.30 2.58
CA HIS A 109 7.71 -11.48 3.28
C HIS A 109 6.88 -12.32 4.26
N PRO A 110 6.67 -11.85 5.50
CA PRO A 110 5.78 -12.54 6.41
C PRO A 110 4.36 -12.60 5.87
N CYS A 111 3.80 -13.81 5.86
CA CYS A 111 2.42 -14.11 5.47
C CYS A 111 1.69 -14.77 6.64
N PHE A 112 0.41 -14.46 6.78
CA PHE A 112 -0.44 -14.92 7.88
C PHE A 112 -1.75 -15.50 7.33
N PRO A 113 -2.22 -16.65 7.84
CA PRO A 113 -3.50 -17.22 7.41
C PRO A 113 -4.68 -16.27 7.74
N GLY A 114 -5.66 -16.19 6.84
CA GLY A 114 -6.82 -15.27 6.99
C GLY A 114 -7.61 -15.44 8.28
N GLY A 115 -7.78 -16.68 8.78
CA GLY A 115 -8.47 -16.94 10.05
C GLY A 115 -7.83 -16.24 11.26
N ALA A 116 -6.50 -16.06 11.25
CA ALA A 116 -5.78 -15.37 12.32
C ALA A 116 -5.92 -13.84 12.27
N VAL A 117 -6.25 -13.29 11.09
CA VAL A 117 -6.25 -11.84 10.83
C VAL A 117 -7.66 -11.24 10.86
N ASP A 118 -8.68 -12.03 10.52
CA ASP A 118 -10.08 -11.61 10.47
C ASP A 118 -10.90 -12.01 11.71
N GLY A 119 -10.24 -12.56 12.75
CA GLY A 119 -10.87 -12.92 14.02
C GLY A 119 -11.85 -14.11 13.94
N GLY A 120 -11.85 -14.83 12.81
CA GLY A 120 -12.65 -16.04 12.62
C GLY A 120 -12.10 -17.21 13.42
N SER A 121 -12.98 -18.09 13.91
CA SER A 121 -12.54 -19.40 14.44
C SER A 121 -11.80 -20.15 13.33
N ALA A 122 -10.77 -20.91 13.71
CA ALA A 122 -9.97 -21.75 12.80
C ALA A 122 -10.79 -22.83 12.05
N ASP A 123 -12.10 -22.91 12.29
CA ASP A 123 -13.03 -23.93 11.80
C ASP A 123 -13.98 -23.45 10.70
N ALA A 124 -13.96 -22.17 10.31
CA ALA A 124 -14.61 -21.77 9.06
C ALA A 124 -13.76 -22.31 7.90
N GLU A 125 -14.37 -22.80 6.82
CA GLU A 125 -13.72 -23.00 5.52
C GLU A 125 -13.20 -21.64 5.00
N ALA A 126 -12.18 -21.11 5.65
CA ALA A 126 -11.46 -19.94 5.26
C ALA A 126 -10.64 -20.42 4.06
N VAL A 127 -11.15 -20.11 2.86
CA VAL A 127 -10.33 -20.07 1.64
C VAL A 127 -8.96 -19.58 2.05
N GLU A 128 -7.91 -20.38 1.83
CA GLU A 128 -6.51 -20.02 2.11
C GLU A 128 -6.22 -18.66 1.47
N ARG A 129 -6.43 -17.60 2.25
CA ARG A 129 -6.26 -16.22 1.84
C ARG A 129 -5.20 -15.68 2.76
N ASP A 130 -3.96 -15.93 2.37
CA ASP A 130 -2.83 -15.39 3.10
C ASP A 130 -2.86 -13.85 3.02
N TRP A 131 -2.64 -13.25 4.17
CA TRP A 131 -2.42 -11.83 4.36
C TRP A 131 -0.93 -11.59 4.51
N THR A 132 -0.38 -10.74 3.64
CA THR A 132 1.00 -10.30 3.80
C THR A 132 1.08 -9.28 4.94
N LEU A 133 2.24 -9.14 5.59
CA LEU A 133 2.44 -8.09 6.60
C LEU A 133 2.14 -6.69 6.02
N LEU A 134 2.48 -6.46 4.74
CA LEU A 134 2.12 -5.22 4.04
C LEU A 134 0.60 -5.04 3.96
N ALA A 135 -0.17 -6.09 3.63
CA ALA A 135 -1.64 -6.01 3.59
C ALA A 135 -2.23 -5.66 4.95
N ILE A 136 -1.71 -6.26 6.03
CA ILE A 136 -2.15 -5.98 7.40
C ILE A 136 -1.84 -4.53 7.78
N ALA A 137 -0.61 -4.06 7.49
CA ALA A 137 -0.20 -2.68 7.77
C ALA A 137 -1.05 -1.67 6.98
N VAL A 138 -1.29 -1.92 5.69
CA VAL A 138 -2.16 -1.09 4.85
C VAL A 138 -3.59 -1.05 5.41
N ARG A 139 -4.15 -2.20 5.80
CA ARG A 139 -5.48 -2.25 6.42
C ARG A 139 -5.55 -1.41 7.70
N ALA A 140 -4.58 -1.57 8.60
CA ALA A 140 -4.53 -0.81 9.85
C ALA A 140 -4.43 0.71 9.60
N LEU A 141 -3.59 1.14 8.65
CA LEU A 141 -3.48 2.54 8.28
C LEU A 141 -4.77 3.08 7.67
N VAL A 142 -5.42 2.30 6.81
CA VAL A 142 -6.72 2.68 6.25
C VAL A 142 -7.76 2.82 7.35
N GLU A 143 -7.85 1.86 8.28
CA GLU A 143 -8.81 1.92 9.39
C GLU A 143 -8.59 3.14 10.29
N GLU A 144 -7.33 3.51 10.54
CA GLU A 144 -6.99 4.62 11.43
C GLU A 144 -7.11 6.00 10.77
N LEU A 145 -6.63 6.14 9.53
CA LEU A 145 -6.56 7.43 8.83
C LEU A 145 -7.88 7.81 8.15
N THR A 146 -8.83 6.88 8.06
CA THR A 146 -10.03 7.02 7.25
C THR A 146 -11.26 6.49 7.99
N GLU A 147 -12.42 7.09 7.73
CA GLU A 147 -13.69 6.75 8.37
C GLU A 147 -14.81 6.57 7.33
N PRO A 148 -15.84 5.75 7.61
CA PRO A 148 -17.02 5.62 6.75
C PRO A 148 -17.74 6.96 6.55
N LEU A 149 -18.29 7.18 5.36
CA LEU A 149 -19.15 8.33 5.05
C LEU A 149 -20.52 8.23 5.73
N ARG A 150 -20.95 7.01 6.05
CA ARG A 150 -22.18 6.73 6.81
C ARG A 150 -21.83 5.96 8.07
N ALA A 151 -22.23 6.49 9.23
CA ALA A 151 -22.15 5.74 10.47
C ALA A 151 -23.12 4.56 10.39
N THR A 152 -22.58 3.34 10.34
CA THR A 152 -23.31 2.11 10.70
C THR A 152 -23.64 2.10 12.17
#